data_AF-A0A1F7T6B8-F1
#
_entry.id   AF-A0A1F7T6B8-F1
#
_cell.length_a   1.000
_cell.length_b   1.000
_cell.length_c   1.000
_cell.angle_alpha   90.00
_cell.angle_beta   90.00
_cell.angle_gamma   90.00
#
_symmetry.space_group_name_H-M   'P 1'
#
loop_
_entity.id
_entity.type
_entity.pdbx_description
1 polymer ?
#
loop_
_entity_poly.entity_id
_entity_poly.type
_entity_poly.pdbx_seq_one_letter_code
_entity_poly.pdbx_strand_id
1 'polypeptide(L)'
;MKESGAHGSPYLLIWIYLVVLALASVAASIVLPKVPAELAIYFLALVKAALVAMYFMHLKVERFFIHSLSLIPLALVLVLFLGVLQDVVFNR
;
A
#
# COMPACT_ATOMS: atom_id res chain seq x y z
N MET A 1 32.45 19.66 19.05
CA MET A 1 32.01 18.24 19.10
C MET A 1 30.75 18.11 18.26
N LYS A 2 30.80 17.31 17.20
CA LYS A 2 29.76 17.22 16.17
C LYS A 2 28.86 16.04 16.54
N GLU A 3 27.83 16.29 17.34
CA GLU A 3 26.85 15.28 17.71
C GLU A 3 25.88 15.08 16.54
N SER A 4 26.32 14.29 15.57
CA SER A 4 25.48 13.79 14.47
C SER A 4 24.61 12.65 14.99
N GLY A 5 23.68 12.96 15.90
CA GLY A 5 22.70 12.03 16.47
C GLY A 5 21.56 11.74 15.50
N ALA A 6 21.85 11.23 14.31
CA ALA A 6 20.86 10.84 13.31
C ALA A 6 20.24 9.46 13.63
N HIS A 7 19.80 9.25 14.87
CA HIS A 7 18.91 8.15 15.24
C HIS A 7 17.44 8.55 15.00
N GLY A 8 17.18 9.14 13.83
CA GLY A 8 15.82 9.36 13.34
C GLY A 8 15.26 8.01 12.94
N SER A 9 14.44 7.43 13.82
CA SER A 9 13.70 6.18 13.64
C SER A 9 13.32 5.97 12.16
N PRO A 10 13.81 4.93 11.46
CA PRO A 10 13.66 4.77 10.01
C PRO A 10 12.20 4.89 9.53
N TYR A 11 11.25 4.56 10.41
CA TYR A 11 9.81 4.72 10.26
C TYR A 11 9.36 6.13 9.84
N LEU A 12 9.99 7.20 10.35
CA LEU A 12 9.65 8.58 10.00
C LEU A 12 9.97 8.89 8.53
N LEU A 13 11.09 8.38 8.01
CA LEU A 13 11.46 8.54 6.60
C LEU A 13 10.47 7.83 5.68
N ILE A 14 10.03 6.62 6.07
CA ILE A 14 9.08 5.83 5.29
C ILE A 14 7.68 6.47 5.35
N TRP A 15 7.31 7.04 6.49
CA TRP A 15 6.07 7.81 6.62
C TRP A 15 6.05 9.01 5.67
N ILE A 16 7.14 9.79 5.61
CA ILE A 16 7.26 10.91 4.64
C ILE A 16 7.11 10.38 3.21
N TYR A 17 7.76 9.26 2.88
CA TYR A 17 7.63 8.67 1.55
C TYR A 17 6.18 8.25 1.22
N LEU A 18 5.45 7.69 2.18
CA LEU A 18 4.03 7.35 2.03
C LEU A 18 3.17 8.60 1.78
N VAL A 19 3.44 9.70 2.49
CA VAL A 19 2.76 10.99 2.28
C VAL A 19 3.03 11.52 0.87
N VAL A 20 4.29 11.46 0.41
CA VAL A 20 4.65 11.87 -0.95
C VAL A 20 3.93 11.02 -2.00
N LEU A 21 3.87 9.70 -1.84
CA LEU A 21 3.12 8.83 -2.74
C LEU A 21 1.60 9.09 -2.71
N ALA A 22 1.05 9.48 -1.55
CA ALA A 22 -0.35 9.86 -1.45
C ALA A 22 -0.64 11.14 -2.25
N LEU A 23 0.19 12.18 -2.08
CA LEU A 23 0.08 13.41 -2.86
C LEU A 23 0.28 13.16 -4.35
N ALA A 24 1.23 12.30 -4.73
CA ALA A 24 1.44 11.90 -6.11
C ALA A 24 0.22 11.19 -6.71
N SER A 25 -0.52 10.39 -5.92
CA SER A 25 -1.76 9.76 -6.38
C SER A 25 -2.86 10.80 -6.65
N VAL A 26 -2.99 11.80 -5.79
CA VAL A 26 -3.95 12.91 -5.98
C VAL A 26 -3.57 13.74 -7.20
N ALA A 27 -2.30 14.09 -7.35
CA ALA A 27 -1.80 14.82 -8.51
C ALA A 27 -2.03 14.04 -9.81
N ALA A 28 -1.76 12.73 -9.82
CA ALA A 28 -2.03 11.85 -10.95
C ALA A 28 -3.51 11.88 -11.34
N SER A 29 -4.42 11.88 -10.36
CA SER A 29 -5.86 11.98 -10.62
C SER A 29 -6.31 13.29 -11.25
N ILE A 30 -5.58 14.39 -11.04
CA ILE A 30 -5.95 15.72 -11.55
C ILE A 30 -5.33 15.96 -12.94
N VAL A 31 -4.12 15.47 -13.17
CA VAL A 31 -3.32 15.79 -14.37
C VAL A 31 -3.53 14.79 -15.50
N LEU A 32 -3.81 13.51 -15.19
CA LEU A 32 -3.90 12.46 -16.20
C LEU A 32 -5.35 12.23 -16.69
N PRO A 33 -5.52 11.80 -17.96
CA PRO A 33 -6.79 11.27 -18.45
C PRO A 33 -7.25 10.04 -17.67
N LYS A 34 -8.56 9.74 -17.68
CA LYS A 34 -9.19 8.70 -16.83
C LYS A 34 -8.44 7.36 -16.82
N VAL A 35 -8.21 6.76 -17.99
CA VAL A 35 -7.59 5.42 -18.11
C VAL A 35 -6.15 5.38 -17.57
N PRO A 36 -5.22 6.25 -17.99
CA PRO A 36 -3.86 6.25 -17.43
C PRO A 36 -3.82 6.71 -15.96
N ALA A 37 -4.75 7.58 -15.52
CA ALA A 37 -4.85 7.99 -14.13
C ALA A 37 -5.21 6.81 -13.22
N GLU A 38 -6.21 6.02 -13.59
CA GLU A 38 -6.64 4.83 -12.84
C GLU A 38 -5.49 3.83 -12.67
N LEU A 39 -4.78 3.51 -13.76
CA LEU A 39 -3.65 2.59 -13.72
C LEU A 39 -2.51 3.12 -12.82
N ALA A 40 -2.18 4.40 -12.94
CA ALA A 40 -1.16 5.03 -12.11
C ALA A 40 -1.54 5.00 -10.62
N ILE A 41 -2.80 5.31 -10.29
CA ILE A 41 -3.30 5.30 -8.92
C ILE A 41 -3.23 3.89 -8.32
N TYR A 42 -3.62 2.86 -9.07
CA TYR A 42 -3.51 1.47 -8.61
C TYR A 42 -2.07 1.04 -8.40
N PHE A 43 -1.17 1.40 -9.31
CA PHE A 43 0.26 1.11 -9.16
C PHE A 43 0.84 1.78 -7.91
N LEU A 44 0.54 3.08 -7.71
CA LEU A 44 0.97 3.80 -6.51
C LEU A 44 0.37 3.18 -5.24
N ALA A 45 -0.87 2.71 -5.27
CA ALA A 45 -1.52 2.01 -4.17
C ALA A 45 -0.76 0.72 -3.80
N LEU A 46 -0.34 -0.07 -4.80
CA LEU A 46 0.42 -1.29 -4.58
C LEU A 46 1.78 -1.01 -3.92
N VAL A 47 2.49 0.03 -4.39
CA VAL A 47 3.79 0.43 -3.81
C VAL A 47 3.62 0.89 -2.35
N LYS A 48 2.58 1.69 -2.05
CA LYS A 48 2.27 2.10 -0.66
C LYS A 48 2.02 0.88 0.23
N ALA A 49 1.19 -0.05 -0.23
CA ALA A 49 0.87 -1.27 0.51
C ALA A 49 2.12 -2.12 0.78
N ALA A 50 3.01 -2.26 -0.21
CA ALA A 50 4.27 -2.98 -0.05
C ALA A 50 5.20 -2.30 0.99
N LEU A 51 5.30 -0.97 0.98
CA LEU A 51 6.07 -0.24 1.99
C LEU A 51 5.51 -0.41 3.40
N VAL A 52 4.19 -0.32 3.56
CA VAL A 52 3.53 -0.53 4.85
C VAL A 52 3.77 -1.96 5.35
N ALA A 53 3.61 -2.96 4.48
CA ALA A 53 3.84 -4.35 4.83
C ALA A 53 5.30 -4.60 5.26
N MET A 54 6.27 -4.07 4.51
CA MET A 54 7.69 -4.30 4.78
C MET A 54 8.17 -3.59 6.06
N TYR A 55 7.71 -2.36 6.31
CA TYR A 55 8.29 -1.51 7.34
C TYR A 55 7.41 -1.28 8.57
N PHE A 56 6.09 -1.16 8.40
CA PHE A 56 5.18 -0.89 9.52
C PHE A 56 4.58 -2.17 10.12
N MET A 57 4.39 -3.22 9.33
CA MET A 57 3.88 -4.51 9.83
C MET A 57 4.98 -5.45 10.35
N HIS A 58 6.23 -4.98 10.46
CA HIS A 58 7.37 -5.76 10.99
C HIS A 58 7.73 -7.06 10.22
N LEU A 59 7.16 -7.31 9.04
CA LEU A 59 7.41 -8.52 8.23
C LEU A 59 8.88 -8.72 7.84
N LYS A 60 9.70 -7.66 7.84
CA LYS A 60 11.13 -7.75 7.50
C LYS A 60 11.96 -8.45 8.59
N VAL A 61 11.47 -8.52 9.84
CA VAL A 61 12.25 -8.97 11.01
C VAL A 61 11.69 -10.25 11.65
N GLU A 62 10.47 -10.66 11.31
CA GLU A 62 9.78 -11.77 11.97
C GLU A 62 9.56 -13.04 11.12
N ARG A 63 9.26 -14.14 11.83
CA ARG A 63 9.02 -15.49 11.31
C ARG A 63 7.92 -15.51 10.25
N PHE A 64 8.07 -16.41 9.26
CA PHE A 64 7.14 -16.73 8.18
C PHE A 64 5.66 -16.86 8.61
N PHE A 65 5.39 -17.26 9.86
CA PHE A 65 4.05 -17.41 10.42
C PHE A 65 3.24 -16.09 10.48
N ILE A 66 3.87 -14.96 10.77
CA ILE A 66 3.19 -13.64 10.77
C ILE A 66 2.90 -13.16 9.34
N HIS A 67 3.73 -13.57 8.37
CA HIS A 67 3.50 -13.31 6.96
C HIS A 67 2.19 -13.96 6.48
N SER A 68 1.96 -15.23 6.85
CA SER A 68 0.70 -15.93 6.58
C SER A 68 -0.51 -15.25 7.24
N LEU A 69 -0.37 -14.76 8.47
CA LEU A 69 -1.46 -14.09 9.17
C LEU A 69 -1.92 -12.80 8.47
N SER A 70 -1.02 -12.07 7.82
CA SER A 70 -1.37 -10.89 7.01
C SER A 70 -1.91 -11.26 5.62
N LEU A 71 -1.49 -12.39 5.05
CA LEU A 71 -1.94 -12.87 3.75
C LEU A 71 -3.38 -13.41 3.78
N ILE A 72 -3.78 -14.05 4.89
CA ILE A 72 -5.13 -14.61 5.06
C ILE A 72 -6.24 -13.56 4.89
N PRO A 73 -6.25 -12.42 5.62
CA PRO A 73 -7.29 -11.40 5.44
C PRO A 73 -7.22 -10.76 4.04
N LEU A 74 -6.03 -10.64 3.45
CA LEU A 74 -5.89 -10.13 2.08
C LEU A 74 -6.53 -11.08 1.05
N ALA A 75 -6.27 -12.39 1.19
CA ALA A 75 -6.88 -13.41 0.34
C ALA A 75 -8.40 -13.46 0.52
N LEU A 76 -8.89 -13.33 1.76
CA LEU A 76 -10.32 -13.28 2.05
C LEU A 76 -10.99 -12.07 1.37
N VAL A 77 -10.38 -10.88 1.47
CA VAL A 77 -10.88 -9.68 0.78
C VAL A 77 -10.91 -9.89 -0.73
N LEU A 78 -9.89 -10.52 -1.31
CA LEU A 78 -9.84 -10.80 -2.74
C LEU A 78 -10.96 -11.76 -3.18
N VAL A 79 -11.18 -12.85 -2.44
CA VAL A 79 -12.26 -13.81 -2.70
C VAL A 79 -13.62 -13.13 -2.59
N LEU A 80 -13.83 -12.35 -1.53
CA LEU A 80 -15.09 -11.63 -1.32
C LEU A 80 -15.32 -10.60 -2.43
N PHE A 81 -14.29 -9.86 -2.83
CA PHE A 81 -14.38 -8.87 -3.90
C PHE A 81 -14.77 -9.51 -5.23
N LEU A 82 -14.14 -10.62 -5.61
CA LEU A 82 -14.48 -11.35 -6.84
C LEU A 82 -15.91 -11.90 -6.79
N GLY A 83 -16.31 -12.49 -5.66
CA GLY A 83 -17.67 -13.01 -5.48
C GLY A 83 -18.74 -11.91 -5.57
N VAL A 84 -18.53 -10.79 -4.88
CA VAL A 84 -19.46 -9.64 -4.91
C VAL A 84 -19.47 -8.97 -6.29
N LEU A 85 -18.32 -8.85 -6.95
CA LEU A 85 -18.29 -8.29 -8.31
C LEU A 85 -19.13 -9.12 -9.28
N GLN A 86 -19.04 -10.44 -9.22
CA GLN A 86 -19.87 -11.31 -10.05
C GLN A 86 -21.35 -11.10 -9.71
N ASP A 87 -21.72 -11.11 -8.44
CA ASP A 87 -23.11 -10.87 -8.01
C ASP A 87 -23.67 -9.54 -8.54
N VAL A 88 -22.89 -8.45 -8.42
CA VAL A 88 -23.28 -7.12 -8.92
C VAL A 88 -23.41 -7.05 -10.45
N VAL A 89 -22.56 -7.78 -11.18
CA VAL A 89 -22.56 -7.79 -12.65
C VAL A 89 -23.66 -8.69 -13.21
N PHE A 90 -23.90 -9.85 -12.58
CA PHE A 90 -24.91 -10.82 -13.02
C PHE A 90 -26.33 -10.49 -12.54
N ASN A 91 -26.51 -9.76 -11.43
CA ASN A 91 -27.81 -9.33 -10.92
C ASN A 91 -28.27 -7.96 -11.47
N ARG A 92 -27.93 -7.65 -12.72
CA ARG A 92 -28.52 -6.54 -13.50
C ARG A 92 -29.46 -7.07 -14.56
#